data_AF-A0A7U9XEW8-F1
#
_entry.id   AF-A0A7U9XEW8-F1
#
_cell.length_a   1.000
_cell.length_b   1.000
_cell.length_c   1.000
_cell.angle_alpha   90.00
_cell.angle_beta   90.00
_cell.angle_gamma   90.00
#
_symmetry.space_group_name_H-M   'P 1'
#
loop_
_entity.id
_entity.type
_entity.pdbx_description
1 polymer ?
#
loop_
_entity_poly.entity_id
_entity_poly.type
_entity_poly.pdbx_seq_one_letter_code
_entity_poly.pdbx_strand_id
1 'polypeptide(L)'
;MEPIKELEIEGGRIEYRREGEGILILSCKVHSGRVVVPEKIENLPVTGLGKKAFLSAKPLKEVRLPEALREIGDWAFAYCSLLESVWLPRENLALGRGIFKECQRLAGIYLPDGDRVRQRQVGRLLGAVPVKLETDYLFSLREAGEGAWLARFDQRLSEFLAQPDEEGYTKMVYCGEEDIVANMDYYLARRRREKAELCFLRLINSLGLSREFEGTLSAYLCTHTKGCPSEAAWECVFQDHGNDREYYEAFTRAGCLTAGNYDGILLEMGEQYPEMKAYLMRYKSRNMEGTDFFASLSLD
;
A
#
# COMPACT_ATOMS: atom_id res chain seq x y z
N MET A 1 1.11 31.12 -26.92
CA MET A 1 1.55 30.09 -25.96
C MET A 1 2.91 30.48 -25.46
N GLU A 2 3.13 30.48 -24.16
CA GLU A 2 4.48 30.67 -23.63
C GLU A 2 5.37 29.47 -23.99
N PRO A 3 6.68 29.69 -24.17
CA PRO A 3 7.60 28.63 -24.57
C PRO A 3 7.72 27.57 -23.46
N ILE A 4 7.82 26.32 -23.88
CA ILE A 4 8.19 25.22 -22.98
C ILE A 4 9.67 25.36 -22.68
N LYS A 5 10.03 25.24 -21.40
CA LYS A 5 11.40 25.30 -20.90
C LYS A 5 11.74 24.00 -20.18
N GLU A 6 13.03 23.70 -20.11
CA GLU A 6 13.56 22.54 -19.38
C GLU A 6 14.34 23.01 -18.14
N LEU A 7 14.28 22.23 -17.06
CA LEU A 7 15.07 22.44 -15.85
C LEU A 7 15.52 21.09 -15.26
N GLU A 8 16.79 20.98 -14.92
CA GLU A 8 17.30 19.86 -14.11
C GLU A 8 16.94 20.08 -12.65
N ILE A 9 16.38 19.05 -12.01
CA ILE A 9 15.96 19.04 -10.60
C ILE A 9 16.57 17.84 -9.88
N GLU A 10 16.38 17.77 -8.56
CA GLU A 10 16.79 16.59 -7.81
C GLU A 10 16.02 15.36 -8.30
N GLY A 11 16.75 14.42 -8.90
CA GLY A 11 16.24 13.12 -9.33
C GLY A 11 15.67 13.05 -10.75
N GLY A 12 15.71 14.14 -11.52
CA GLY A 12 15.26 14.12 -12.91
C GLY A 12 15.27 15.48 -13.59
N ARG A 13 14.71 15.52 -14.79
CA ARG A 13 14.54 16.74 -15.59
C ARG A 13 13.07 17.01 -15.83
N ILE A 14 12.63 18.24 -15.63
CA ILE A 14 11.25 18.66 -15.88
C ILE A 14 11.15 19.54 -17.13
N GLU A 15 10.08 19.34 -17.88
CA GLU A 15 9.58 20.28 -18.89
C GLU A 15 8.42 21.06 -18.27
N TYR A 16 8.50 22.38 -18.31
CA TYR A 16 7.54 23.26 -17.67
C TYR A 16 7.16 24.44 -18.55
N ARG A 17 6.04 25.07 -18.18
CA ARG A 17 5.54 26.28 -18.80
C ARG A 17 4.94 27.16 -17.71
N ARG A 18 4.99 28.48 -17.90
CA ARG A 18 4.24 29.40 -17.06
C ARG A 18 2.76 29.45 -17.49
N GLU A 19 1.90 29.50 -16.48
CA GLU A 19 0.46 29.55 -16.60
C GLU A 19 -0.08 30.57 -15.58
N GLY A 20 -0.44 31.75 -16.09
CA GLY A 20 -0.85 32.88 -15.25
C GLY A 20 0.27 33.32 -14.29
N GLU A 21 0.01 33.18 -13.00
CA GLU A 21 0.92 33.54 -11.90
C GLU A 21 1.76 32.36 -11.38
N GLY A 22 1.65 31.18 -12.00
CA GLY A 22 2.35 29.97 -11.55
C GLY A 22 3.04 29.20 -12.68
N ILE A 23 3.61 28.06 -12.29
CA ILE A 23 4.30 27.12 -13.17
C ILE A 23 3.53 25.81 -13.22
N LEU A 24 3.30 25.32 -14.44
CA LEU A 24 2.75 24.01 -14.76
C LEU A 24 3.88 23.09 -15.24
N ILE A 25 4.07 21.97 -14.55
CA ILE A 25 5.00 20.92 -15.00
C ILE A 25 4.28 20.02 -16.00
N LEU A 26 4.79 19.95 -17.22
CA LEU A 26 4.17 19.20 -18.32
C LEU A 26 4.66 17.76 -18.37
N SER A 27 5.96 17.54 -18.11
CA SER A 27 6.57 16.22 -18.08
C SER A 27 7.79 16.21 -17.16
N CYS A 28 8.12 15.04 -16.61
CA CYS A 28 9.28 14.81 -15.77
C CYS A 28 9.96 13.51 -16.18
N LYS A 29 11.18 13.63 -16.70
CA LYS A 29 12.07 12.49 -17.00
C LYS A 29 12.85 12.16 -15.72
N VAL A 30 12.45 11.08 -15.07
CA VAL A 30 13.04 10.65 -13.79
C VAL A 30 14.29 9.80 -14.04
N HIS A 31 15.36 10.09 -13.31
CA HIS A 31 16.64 9.37 -13.37
C HIS A 31 17.01 8.70 -12.03
N SER A 32 16.38 9.12 -10.93
CA SER A 32 16.61 8.63 -9.58
C SER A 32 15.36 8.02 -8.95
N GLY A 33 15.55 7.24 -7.88
CA GLY A 33 14.48 6.72 -7.03
C GLY A 33 13.62 7.80 -6.37
N ARG A 34 14.18 9.00 -6.16
CA ARG A 34 13.51 10.07 -5.44
C ARG A 34 13.54 11.34 -6.27
N VAL A 35 12.38 11.99 -6.39
CA VAL A 35 12.23 13.29 -7.05
C VAL A 35 11.71 14.32 -6.06
N VAL A 36 12.35 15.48 -6.05
CA VAL A 36 11.88 16.65 -5.29
C VAL A 36 11.53 17.74 -6.30
N VAL A 37 10.24 18.00 -6.44
CA VAL A 37 9.75 19.08 -7.29
C VAL A 37 10.05 20.41 -6.60
N PRO A 38 10.70 21.38 -7.26
CA PRO A 38 11.08 22.64 -6.65
C PRO A 38 9.85 23.49 -6.29
N GLU A 39 9.93 24.23 -5.18
CA GLU A 39 8.87 25.16 -4.75
C GLU A 39 8.63 26.29 -5.77
N LYS A 40 9.71 26.77 -6.38
CA LYS A 40 9.68 27.89 -7.33
C LYS A 40 10.60 27.64 -8.52
N ILE A 41 10.17 28.09 -9.69
CA ILE A 41 10.96 28.13 -10.92
C ILE A 41 10.82 29.56 -11.48
N GLU A 42 11.95 30.21 -11.77
CA GLU A 42 11.98 31.62 -12.22
C GLU A 42 11.24 32.58 -11.25
N ASN A 43 11.38 32.35 -9.94
CA ASN A 43 10.68 33.04 -8.85
C ASN A 43 9.15 32.90 -8.83
N LEU A 44 8.57 32.04 -9.68
CA LEU A 44 7.15 31.73 -9.69
C LEU A 44 6.88 30.40 -8.98
N PRO A 45 5.78 30.28 -8.21
CA PRO A 45 5.42 29.03 -7.54
C PRO A 45 5.04 27.93 -8.55
N VAL A 46 5.40 26.69 -8.24
CA VAL A 46 4.87 25.52 -8.98
C VAL A 46 3.46 25.22 -8.49
N THR A 47 2.47 25.46 -9.35
CA THR A 47 1.04 25.42 -8.99
C THR A 47 0.32 24.20 -9.54
N GLY A 48 0.86 23.52 -10.55
CA GLY A 48 0.19 22.38 -11.16
C GLY A 48 1.15 21.32 -11.70
N LEU A 49 0.70 20.08 -11.67
CA LEU A 49 1.21 19.00 -12.49
C LEU A 49 0.24 18.75 -13.64
N GLY A 50 0.74 18.82 -14.86
CA GLY A 50 -0.02 18.57 -16.05
C GLY A 50 -0.43 17.11 -16.20
N LYS A 51 -1.36 16.87 -17.12
CA LYS A 51 -1.74 15.53 -17.55
C LYS A 51 -0.50 14.71 -17.91
N LYS A 52 -0.38 13.51 -17.34
CA LYS A 52 0.73 12.57 -17.59
C LYS A 52 2.13 13.08 -17.19
N ALA A 53 2.25 14.06 -16.29
CA ALA A 53 3.53 14.67 -15.93
C ALA A 53 4.63 13.66 -15.54
N PHE A 54 4.30 12.61 -14.80
CA PHE A 54 5.21 11.53 -14.39
C PHE A 54 4.83 10.17 -15.00
N LEU A 55 4.10 10.15 -16.13
CA LEU A 55 3.62 8.91 -16.73
C LEU A 55 4.76 7.91 -16.97
N SER A 56 4.57 6.68 -16.48
CA SER A 56 5.53 5.58 -16.65
C SER A 56 6.94 5.89 -16.15
N ALA A 57 7.08 6.72 -15.12
CA ALA A 57 8.37 6.99 -14.49
C ALA A 57 8.86 5.76 -13.70
N LYS A 58 9.43 4.79 -14.43
CA LYS A 58 9.88 3.50 -13.90
C LYS A 58 10.82 3.58 -12.69
N PRO A 59 11.81 4.49 -12.62
CA PRO A 59 12.69 4.54 -11.46
C PRO A 59 12.05 5.22 -10.24
N LEU A 60 10.94 5.95 -10.40
CA LEU A 60 10.35 6.76 -9.34
C LEU A 60 9.81 5.88 -8.21
N LYS A 61 10.38 6.01 -7.01
CA LYS A 61 9.92 5.41 -5.76
C LYS A 61 9.25 6.42 -4.84
N GLU A 62 9.78 7.63 -4.81
CA GLU A 62 9.35 8.69 -3.91
C GLU A 62 9.23 10.02 -4.64
N VAL A 63 8.13 10.74 -4.42
CA VAL A 63 7.95 12.09 -4.95
C VAL A 63 7.51 13.06 -3.85
N ARG A 64 8.25 14.16 -3.73
CA ARG A 64 7.87 15.30 -2.89
C ARG A 64 7.36 16.44 -3.76
N LEU A 65 6.15 16.88 -3.47
CA LEU A 65 5.44 17.91 -4.20
C LEU A 65 5.53 19.26 -3.49
N PRO A 66 5.50 20.37 -4.23
CA PRO A 66 5.74 21.69 -3.68
C PRO A 66 4.54 22.21 -2.90
N GLU A 67 4.77 22.99 -1.84
CA GLU A 67 3.73 23.52 -0.96
C GLU A 67 2.67 24.32 -1.72
N ALA A 68 3.08 25.04 -2.77
CA ALA A 68 2.20 25.88 -3.58
C ALA A 68 1.31 25.11 -4.59
N LEU A 69 1.47 23.78 -4.71
CA LEU A 69 0.70 22.98 -5.65
C LEU A 69 -0.80 23.07 -5.37
N ARG A 70 -1.60 23.17 -6.43
CA ARG A 70 -3.06 23.28 -6.42
C ARG A 70 -3.75 22.19 -7.23
N GLU A 71 -3.10 21.71 -8.29
CA GLU A 71 -3.69 20.77 -9.23
C GLU A 71 -2.73 19.62 -9.59
N ILE A 72 -3.28 18.42 -9.69
CA ILE A 72 -2.63 17.24 -10.25
C ILE A 72 -3.50 16.72 -11.39
N GLY A 73 -3.04 16.85 -12.63
CA GLY A 73 -3.79 16.48 -13.82
C GLY A 73 -3.99 14.98 -13.99
N ASP A 74 -4.83 14.62 -14.97
CA ASP A 74 -5.18 13.23 -15.23
C ASP A 74 -3.94 12.35 -15.50
N TRP A 75 -3.95 11.14 -14.92
CA TRP A 75 -2.88 10.15 -15.07
C TRP A 75 -1.48 10.66 -14.73
N ALA A 76 -1.35 11.69 -13.88
CA ALA A 76 -0.07 12.33 -13.60
C ALA A 76 1.02 11.33 -13.17
N PHE A 77 0.70 10.33 -12.35
CA PHE A 77 1.64 9.30 -11.89
C PHE A 77 1.31 7.90 -12.43
N ALA A 78 0.46 7.79 -13.45
CA ALA A 78 0.03 6.48 -13.93
C ALA A 78 1.22 5.64 -14.43
N TYR A 79 1.16 4.32 -14.22
CA TYR A 79 2.17 3.34 -14.60
C TYR A 79 3.56 3.55 -13.94
N CYS A 80 3.64 4.32 -12.84
CA CYS A 80 4.85 4.36 -12.01
C CYS A 80 4.91 3.09 -11.14
N SER A 81 5.37 1.98 -11.71
CA SER A 81 5.33 0.65 -11.07
C SER A 81 6.24 0.49 -9.84
N LEU A 82 7.20 1.40 -9.64
CA LEU A 82 8.06 1.43 -8.45
C LEU A 82 7.65 2.48 -7.43
N LEU A 83 6.61 3.29 -7.69
CA LEU A 83 6.22 4.36 -6.79
C LEU A 83 5.67 3.76 -5.50
N GLU A 84 6.37 4.00 -4.39
CA GLU A 84 6.07 3.46 -3.07
C GLU A 84 5.37 4.50 -2.20
N SER A 85 5.83 5.77 -2.25
CA SER A 85 5.33 6.83 -1.37
C SER A 85 5.21 8.19 -2.07
N VAL A 86 4.11 8.87 -1.78
CA VAL A 86 3.81 10.21 -2.31
C VAL A 86 3.51 11.15 -1.16
N TRP A 87 4.16 12.31 -1.13
CA TRP A 87 3.86 13.37 -0.17
C TRP A 87 3.11 14.49 -0.88
N LEU A 88 1.83 14.61 -0.56
CA LEU A 88 0.97 15.68 -1.02
C LEU A 88 1.11 16.89 -0.09
N PRO A 89 1.08 18.12 -0.61
CA PRO A 89 1.33 19.34 0.17
C PRO A 89 0.10 19.87 0.91
N ARG A 90 -1.10 19.37 0.60
CA ARG A 90 -2.37 19.76 1.23
C ARG A 90 -3.49 18.79 0.86
N GLU A 91 -4.57 18.83 1.62
CA GLU A 91 -5.79 18.06 1.37
C GLU A 91 -6.64 18.62 0.22
N ASN A 92 -6.61 19.93 0.02
CA ASN A 92 -7.44 20.63 -0.96
C ASN A 92 -6.71 20.79 -2.30
N LEU A 93 -6.54 19.68 -3.00
CA LEU A 93 -5.99 19.65 -4.37
C LEU A 93 -7.09 19.33 -5.37
N ALA A 94 -7.04 19.99 -6.53
CA ALA A 94 -7.79 19.54 -7.70
C ALA A 94 -7.11 18.28 -8.25
N LEU A 95 -7.82 17.15 -8.20
CA LEU A 95 -7.31 15.84 -8.59
C LEU A 95 -7.96 15.42 -9.91
N GLY A 96 -7.14 15.14 -10.91
CA GLY A 96 -7.55 14.52 -12.16
C GLY A 96 -7.90 13.05 -12.01
N ARG A 97 -8.33 12.43 -13.11
CA ARG A 97 -8.73 11.03 -13.15
C ARG A 97 -7.52 10.09 -13.17
N GLY A 98 -7.59 9.00 -12.40
CA GLY A 98 -6.64 7.88 -12.50
C GLY A 98 -5.18 8.27 -12.24
N ILE A 99 -4.95 9.22 -11.32
CA ILE A 99 -3.62 9.78 -11.01
C ILE A 99 -2.58 8.68 -10.73
N PHE A 100 -2.96 7.66 -9.97
CA PHE A 100 -2.09 6.54 -9.55
C PHE A 100 -2.46 5.22 -10.23
N LYS A 101 -3.09 5.27 -11.41
CA LYS A 101 -3.44 4.06 -12.16
C LYS A 101 -2.18 3.20 -12.39
N GLU A 102 -2.23 1.90 -12.08
CA GLU A 102 -1.10 0.96 -12.27
C GLU A 102 0.17 1.30 -11.46
N CYS A 103 0.04 2.02 -10.34
CA CYS A 103 1.11 2.19 -9.36
C CYS A 103 1.18 0.99 -8.39
N GLN A 104 1.55 -0.18 -8.90
CA GLN A 104 1.43 -1.47 -8.19
C GLN A 104 2.15 -1.55 -6.82
N ARG A 105 3.18 -0.72 -6.59
CA ARG A 105 3.94 -0.66 -5.34
C ARG A 105 3.53 0.44 -4.38
N LEU A 106 2.48 1.21 -4.70
CA LEU A 106 2.09 2.36 -3.89
C LEU A 106 1.59 1.91 -2.52
N ALA A 107 2.41 2.15 -1.51
CA ALA A 107 2.17 1.74 -0.14
C ALA A 107 1.56 2.87 0.70
N GLY A 108 1.73 4.13 0.30
CA GLY A 108 1.16 5.25 1.04
C GLY A 108 1.14 6.59 0.30
N ILE A 109 0.11 7.37 0.60
CA ILE A 109 -0.04 8.76 0.19
C ILE A 109 -0.19 9.60 1.45
N TYR A 110 0.78 10.47 1.72
CA TYR A 110 0.87 11.21 2.97
C TYR A 110 0.52 12.69 2.77
N LEU A 111 -0.21 13.24 3.74
CA LEU A 111 -0.65 14.64 3.80
C LEU A 111 0.22 15.43 4.80
N PRO A 112 0.30 16.77 4.68
CA PRO A 112 1.06 17.59 5.63
C PRO A 112 0.40 17.59 7.02
N ASP A 113 1.20 17.88 8.05
CA ASP A 113 0.83 18.28 9.43
C ASP A 113 -0.32 17.55 10.16
N GLY A 114 0.04 16.85 11.23
CA GLY A 114 -0.88 16.06 12.05
C GLY A 114 -0.12 15.11 12.97
N ASP A 115 -0.83 14.40 13.86
CA ASP A 115 -0.23 13.32 14.64
C ASP A 115 0.41 12.29 13.69
N ARG A 116 1.74 12.11 13.82
CA ARG A 116 2.55 11.23 12.96
C ARG A 116 1.97 9.82 12.90
N VAL A 117 1.39 9.33 14.00
CA VAL A 117 0.80 7.98 14.05
C VAL A 117 -0.48 7.91 13.22
N ARG A 118 -1.39 8.89 13.40
CA ARG A 118 -2.62 8.99 12.62
C ARG A 118 -2.33 9.15 11.13
N GLN A 119 -1.43 10.07 10.77
CA GLN A 119 -1.06 10.32 9.38
C GLN A 119 -0.47 9.10 8.68
N ARG A 120 0.40 8.36 9.38
CA ARG A 120 0.97 7.12 8.84
C ARG A 120 -0.11 6.10 8.52
N GLN A 121 -1.08 5.92 9.43
CA GLN A 121 -2.19 4.99 9.23
C GLN A 121 -3.10 5.42 8.08
N VAL A 122 -3.56 6.67 8.10
CA VAL A 122 -4.43 7.22 7.06
C VAL A 122 -3.75 7.19 5.70
N GLY A 123 -2.47 7.55 5.64
CA GLY A 123 -1.72 7.60 4.39
C GLY A 123 -1.51 6.23 3.75
N ARG A 124 -1.28 5.19 4.55
CA ARG A 124 -1.23 3.80 4.09
C ARG A 124 -2.58 3.34 3.53
N LEU A 125 -3.68 3.66 4.22
CA LEU A 125 -5.03 3.33 3.74
C LEU A 125 -5.36 4.08 2.43
N LEU A 126 -5.03 5.37 2.33
CA LEU A 126 -5.20 6.16 1.11
C LEU A 126 -4.41 5.61 -0.07
N GLY A 127 -3.17 5.15 0.16
CA GLY A 127 -2.33 4.55 -0.89
C GLY A 127 -2.92 3.30 -1.51
N ALA A 128 -3.66 2.50 -0.73
CA ALA A 128 -4.30 1.28 -1.21
C ALA A 128 -5.57 1.52 -2.04
N VAL A 129 -6.27 2.63 -1.81
CA VAL A 129 -7.55 2.94 -2.50
C VAL A 129 -7.44 2.92 -4.04
N PRO A 130 -6.54 3.70 -4.68
CA PRO A 130 -6.49 3.79 -6.13
C PRO A 130 -5.89 2.55 -6.81
N VAL A 131 -5.18 1.69 -6.07
CA VAL A 131 -4.42 0.56 -6.64
C VAL A 131 -5.07 -0.80 -6.35
N LYS A 132 -5.61 -1.00 -5.15
CA LYS A 132 -6.14 -2.30 -4.70
C LYS A 132 -7.66 -2.34 -4.66
N LEU A 133 -8.30 -1.25 -4.25
CA LEU A 133 -9.78 -1.20 -4.18
C LEU A 133 -10.42 -0.68 -5.45
N GLU A 134 -9.66 0.05 -6.28
CA GLU A 134 -10.08 0.70 -7.53
C GLU A 134 -11.34 1.56 -7.35
N THR A 135 -11.38 2.37 -6.29
CA THR A 135 -12.56 3.15 -5.92
C THR A 135 -12.27 4.65 -5.88
N ASP A 136 -12.55 5.33 -6.99
CA ASP A 136 -12.35 6.78 -7.12
C ASP A 136 -13.09 7.58 -6.02
N TYR A 137 -14.25 7.10 -5.55
CA TYR A 137 -15.04 7.76 -4.51
C TYR A 137 -14.40 7.72 -3.10
N LEU A 138 -13.54 6.73 -2.82
CA LEU A 138 -12.79 6.67 -1.56
C LEU A 138 -11.52 7.53 -1.60
N PHE A 139 -11.09 7.96 -2.80
CA PHE A 139 -9.90 8.77 -2.97
C PHE A 139 -10.18 10.26 -2.67
N SER A 140 -10.60 10.53 -1.43
CA SER A 140 -10.93 11.86 -0.91
C SER A 140 -9.91 12.25 0.17
N LEU A 141 -8.99 13.16 -0.18
CA LEU A 141 -7.91 13.58 0.73
C LEU A 141 -8.42 14.32 1.97
N ARG A 142 -9.49 15.11 1.82
CA ARG A 142 -10.08 15.90 2.92
C ARG A 142 -10.77 15.02 3.96
N GLU A 143 -11.47 14.00 3.51
CA GLU A 143 -12.26 13.13 4.41
C GLU A 143 -11.41 11.98 4.98
N ALA A 144 -10.18 11.80 4.49
CA ALA A 144 -9.34 10.67 4.82
C ALA A 144 -9.08 10.57 6.33
N GLY A 145 -9.41 9.40 6.91
CA GLY A 145 -9.26 9.15 8.34
C GLY A 145 -10.38 9.70 9.22
N GLU A 146 -11.38 10.38 8.68
CA GLU A 146 -12.63 10.66 9.40
C GLU A 146 -13.41 9.36 9.61
N GLY A 147 -14.22 9.30 10.68
CA GLY A 147 -14.98 8.07 11.01
C GLY A 147 -15.89 7.60 9.88
N ALA A 148 -16.57 8.52 9.18
CA ALA A 148 -17.42 8.19 8.04
C ALA A 148 -16.62 7.71 6.82
N TRP A 149 -15.40 8.20 6.62
CA TRP A 149 -14.51 7.71 5.58
C TRP A 149 -13.99 6.32 5.90
N LEU A 150 -13.55 6.09 7.15
CA LEU A 150 -13.10 4.78 7.62
C LEU A 150 -14.20 3.72 7.52
N ALA A 151 -15.44 4.07 7.86
CA ALA A 151 -16.58 3.16 7.71
C ALA A 151 -16.85 2.77 6.24
N ARG A 152 -16.74 3.72 5.30
CA ARG A 152 -16.87 3.42 3.87
C ARG A 152 -15.71 2.56 3.35
N PHE A 153 -14.49 2.81 3.84
CA PHE A 153 -13.33 1.97 3.53
C PHE A 153 -13.55 0.53 4.02
N ASP A 154 -14.00 0.37 5.27
CA ASP A 154 -14.28 -0.94 5.88
C ASP A 154 -15.40 -1.68 5.14
N GLN A 155 -16.48 -0.98 4.79
CA GLN A 155 -17.55 -1.53 3.98
C GLN A 155 -17.02 -2.03 2.62
N ARG A 156 -16.24 -1.21 1.92
CA ARG A 156 -15.69 -1.59 0.61
C ARG A 156 -14.75 -2.78 0.70
N LEU A 157 -13.92 -2.84 1.74
CA LEU A 157 -13.05 -3.99 2.00
C LEU A 157 -13.89 -5.24 2.30
N SER A 158 -14.94 -5.13 3.11
CA SER A 158 -15.86 -6.23 3.39
C SER A 158 -16.50 -6.77 2.10
N GLU A 159 -16.99 -5.89 1.23
CA GLU A 159 -17.55 -6.26 -0.08
C GLU A 159 -16.51 -6.97 -0.95
N PHE A 160 -15.28 -6.48 -0.97
CA PHE A 160 -14.18 -7.08 -1.72
C PHE A 160 -13.83 -8.49 -1.21
N LEU A 161 -13.78 -8.69 0.11
CA LEU A 161 -13.53 -10.00 0.70
C LEU A 161 -14.65 -11.01 0.39
N ALA A 162 -15.89 -10.54 0.35
CA ALA A 162 -17.06 -11.36 0.07
C ALA A 162 -17.21 -11.79 -1.41
N GLN A 163 -16.53 -11.13 -2.35
CA GLN A 163 -16.53 -11.54 -3.75
C GLN A 163 -15.87 -12.91 -3.92
N PRO A 164 -16.37 -13.79 -4.81
CA PRO A 164 -15.67 -15.02 -5.18
C PRO A 164 -14.24 -14.73 -5.66
N ASP A 165 -13.33 -15.69 -5.47
CA ASP A 165 -11.93 -15.51 -5.87
C ASP A 165 -11.76 -15.48 -7.40
N GLU A 166 -12.69 -16.11 -8.14
CA GLU A 166 -12.73 -16.11 -9.59
C GLU A 166 -13.30 -14.82 -10.22
N GLU A 167 -13.86 -13.91 -9.40
CA GLU A 167 -14.48 -12.67 -9.88
C GLU A 167 -13.48 -11.80 -10.64
N GLY A 168 -13.77 -11.54 -11.93
CA GLY A 168 -12.90 -10.77 -12.83
C GLY A 168 -12.02 -11.62 -13.74
N TYR A 169 -11.82 -12.92 -13.47
CA TYR A 169 -10.99 -13.79 -14.30
C TYR A 169 -11.48 -13.85 -15.75
N THR A 170 -12.78 -14.07 -15.96
CA THR A 170 -13.38 -14.12 -17.28
C THR A 170 -13.15 -12.83 -18.08
N LYS A 171 -13.19 -11.67 -17.41
CA LYS A 171 -12.94 -10.37 -18.06
C LYS A 171 -11.47 -10.22 -18.44
N MET A 172 -10.53 -10.63 -17.58
CA MET A 172 -9.09 -10.63 -17.87
C MET A 172 -8.78 -11.47 -19.12
N VAL A 173 -9.35 -12.68 -19.21
CA VAL A 173 -9.24 -13.57 -20.38
C VAL A 173 -9.76 -12.88 -21.64
N TYR A 174 -10.96 -12.30 -21.60
CA TYR A 174 -11.55 -11.63 -22.77
C TYR A 174 -10.80 -10.36 -23.19
N CYS A 175 -10.15 -9.66 -22.27
CA CYS A 175 -9.39 -8.45 -22.56
C CYS A 175 -7.97 -8.74 -23.12
N GLY A 176 -7.54 -10.00 -23.18
CA GLY A 176 -6.21 -10.37 -23.67
C GLY A 176 -5.09 -9.88 -22.76
N GLU A 177 -5.38 -9.66 -21.47
CA GLU A 177 -4.42 -9.29 -20.44
C GLU A 177 -3.69 -10.52 -19.84
N GLU A 178 -3.80 -11.67 -20.51
CA GLU A 178 -3.05 -12.86 -20.16
C GLU A 178 -1.56 -12.63 -20.42
N ASP A 179 -0.77 -12.47 -19.35
CA ASP A 179 0.63 -12.86 -19.41
C ASP A 179 0.68 -14.36 -19.78
N ILE A 180 1.71 -14.79 -20.52
CA ILE A 180 1.90 -16.18 -21.04
C ILE A 180 1.87 -17.27 -19.93
N VAL A 181 1.79 -16.87 -18.65
CA VAL A 181 1.79 -17.69 -17.43
C VAL A 181 0.42 -17.70 -16.70
N ALA A 182 -0.57 -16.92 -17.14
CA ALA A 182 -1.84 -16.71 -16.41
C ALA A 182 -2.83 -17.88 -16.59
N ASN A 183 -2.70 -18.92 -15.76
CA ASN A 183 -3.76 -19.93 -15.58
C ASN A 183 -4.67 -19.56 -14.38
N MET A 184 -5.83 -20.23 -14.28
CA MET A 184 -6.81 -19.98 -13.22
C MET A 184 -6.20 -20.08 -11.82
N ASP A 185 -5.35 -21.08 -11.56
CA ASP A 185 -4.75 -21.28 -10.24
C ASP A 185 -3.86 -20.10 -9.82
N TYR A 186 -3.06 -19.58 -10.75
CA TYR A 186 -2.24 -18.39 -10.51
C TYR A 186 -3.11 -17.16 -10.21
N TYR A 187 -4.20 -16.98 -10.95
CA TYR A 187 -5.14 -15.88 -10.71
C TYR A 187 -5.77 -15.98 -9.32
N LEU A 188 -6.28 -17.15 -8.95
CA LEU A 188 -6.91 -17.39 -7.64
C LEU A 188 -5.90 -17.17 -6.50
N ALA A 189 -4.67 -17.66 -6.65
CA ALA A 189 -3.61 -17.44 -5.66
C ALA A 189 -3.30 -15.94 -5.49
N ARG A 190 -3.14 -15.20 -6.59
CA ARG A 190 -2.94 -13.74 -6.57
C ARG A 190 -4.11 -13.02 -5.92
N ARG A 191 -5.35 -13.42 -6.23
CA ARG A 191 -6.57 -12.81 -5.66
C ARG A 191 -6.67 -13.00 -4.15
N ARG A 192 -6.41 -14.22 -3.66
CA ARG A 192 -6.40 -14.51 -2.21
C ARG A 192 -5.28 -13.77 -1.48
N ARG A 193 -4.10 -13.65 -2.12
CA ARG A 193 -2.98 -12.87 -1.59
C ARG A 193 -3.36 -11.39 -1.45
N GLU A 194 -3.98 -10.80 -2.47
CA GLU A 194 -4.46 -9.42 -2.42
C GLU A 194 -5.47 -9.19 -1.28
N LYS A 195 -6.42 -10.12 -1.09
CA LYS A 195 -7.36 -10.09 0.03
C LYS A 195 -6.67 -10.16 1.39
N ALA A 196 -5.70 -11.07 1.55
CA ALA A 196 -4.91 -11.21 2.77
C ALA A 196 -4.09 -9.95 3.07
N GLU A 197 -3.43 -9.37 2.05
CA GLU A 197 -2.68 -8.12 2.16
C GLU A 197 -3.55 -6.96 2.65
N LEU A 198 -4.77 -6.83 2.14
CA LEU A 198 -5.71 -5.78 2.58
C LEU A 198 -6.20 -6.02 4.02
N CYS A 199 -6.37 -7.29 4.43
CA CYS A 199 -6.69 -7.63 5.81
C CYS A 199 -5.55 -7.20 6.76
N PHE A 200 -4.29 -7.54 6.44
CA PHE A 200 -3.13 -7.09 7.21
C PHE A 200 -3.01 -5.57 7.24
N LEU A 201 -3.14 -4.93 6.07
CA LEU A 201 -3.11 -3.48 5.96
C LEU A 201 -4.11 -2.85 6.92
N ARG A 202 -5.35 -3.35 6.96
CA ARG A 202 -6.39 -2.78 7.82
C ARG A 202 -6.19 -3.11 9.31
N LEU A 203 -5.72 -4.31 9.66
CA LEU A 203 -5.41 -4.70 11.04
C LEU A 203 -4.22 -3.92 11.63
N ILE A 204 -3.19 -3.65 10.83
CA ILE A 204 -2.01 -2.87 11.22
C ILE A 204 -2.39 -1.39 11.40
N ASN A 205 -3.24 -0.87 10.52
CA ASN A 205 -3.72 0.51 10.56
C ASN A 205 -5.11 0.55 11.20
N SER A 206 -5.19 0.27 12.50
CA SER A 206 -6.43 0.05 13.27
C SER A 206 -7.23 1.30 13.64
N LEU A 207 -6.87 2.50 13.15
CA LEU A 207 -7.61 3.73 13.39
C LEU A 207 -9.10 3.56 13.05
N GLY A 208 -9.96 3.74 14.06
CA GLY A 208 -11.42 3.62 13.92
C GLY A 208 -11.92 2.22 13.53
N LEU A 209 -11.09 1.18 13.62
CA LEU A 209 -11.47 -0.19 13.31
C LEU A 209 -12.41 -0.73 14.40
N SER A 210 -13.57 -1.25 14.00
CA SER A 210 -14.50 -1.90 14.93
C SER A 210 -14.02 -3.30 15.31
N ARG A 211 -14.33 -3.75 16.53
CA ARG A 211 -14.00 -5.12 16.98
C ARG A 211 -14.67 -6.20 16.13
N GLU A 212 -15.88 -5.93 15.66
CA GLU A 212 -16.62 -6.84 14.78
C GLU A 212 -15.86 -7.05 13.47
N PHE A 213 -15.47 -5.95 12.82
CA PHE A 213 -14.75 -6.03 11.56
C PHE A 213 -13.33 -6.56 11.73
N GLU A 214 -12.63 -6.21 12.81
CA GLU A 214 -11.37 -6.84 13.20
C GLU A 214 -11.49 -8.38 13.28
N GLY A 215 -12.60 -8.88 13.84
CA GLY A 215 -12.92 -10.29 13.88
C GLY A 215 -13.11 -10.89 12.48
N THR A 216 -13.82 -10.20 11.58
CA THR A 216 -13.99 -10.61 10.18
C THR A 216 -12.65 -10.74 9.45
N LEU A 217 -11.78 -9.73 9.57
CA LEU A 217 -10.45 -9.74 8.93
C LEU A 217 -9.58 -10.88 9.48
N SER A 218 -9.59 -11.06 10.80
CA SER A 218 -8.83 -12.13 11.46
C SER A 218 -9.34 -13.52 11.05
N ALA A 219 -10.66 -13.69 10.94
CA ALA A 219 -11.27 -14.95 10.48
C ALA A 219 -10.87 -15.28 9.03
N TYR A 220 -10.81 -14.27 8.14
CA TYR A 220 -10.33 -14.47 6.79
C TYR A 220 -8.87 -14.96 6.78
N LEU A 221 -7.98 -14.30 7.53
CA LEU A 221 -6.57 -14.69 7.60
C LEU A 221 -6.37 -16.10 8.19
N CYS A 222 -7.13 -16.46 9.23
CA CYS A 222 -7.08 -17.79 9.85
C CYS A 222 -7.51 -18.93 8.93
N THR A 223 -8.35 -18.66 7.92
CA THR A 223 -8.73 -19.67 6.92
C THR A 223 -7.73 -19.76 5.76
N HIS A 224 -6.72 -18.89 5.74
CA HIS A 224 -5.71 -18.77 4.68
C HIS A 224 -4.26 -18.87 5.21
N THR A 225 -4.07 -19.45 6.39
CA THR A 225 -2.75 -19.60 7.03
C THR A 225 -2.05 -20.89 6.59
N LYS A 226 -0.82 -21.14 7.06
CA LYS A 226 -0.08 -22.38 6.79
C LYS A 226 -0.91 -23.60 7.17
N GLY A 227 -1.00 -24.57 6.27
CA GLY A 227 -1.78 -25.80 6.44
C GLY A 227 -3.24 -25.69 6.01
N CYS A 228 -3.70 -24.52 5.55
CA CYS A 228 -5.00 -24.36 4.89
C CYS A 228 -4.91 -24.66 3.38
N PRO A 229 -6.05 -24.89 2.69
CA PRO A 229 -6.06 -25.09 1.23
C PRO A 229 -5.44 -23.93 0.43
N SER A 230 -5.47 -22.73 0.99
CA SER A 230 -4.70 -21.59 0.52
C SER A 230 -3.86 -21.08 1.67
N GLU A 231 -2.58 -20.80 1.42
CA GLU A 231 -1.66 -20.27 2.44
C GLU A 231 -1.40 -18.78 2.24
N ALA A 232 -2.32 -18.06 1.56
CA ALA A 232 -2.13 -16.67 1.15
C ALA A 232 -1.77 -15.70 2.31
N ALA A 233 -2.34 -15.91 3.51
CA ALA A 233 -2.00 -15.11 4.68
C ALA A 233 -0.58 -15.40 5.17
N TRP A 234 -0.15 -16.67 5.13
CA TRP A 234 1.21 -17.05 5.48
C TRP A 234 2.21 -16.56 4.44
N GLU A 235 1.91 -16.70 3.15
CA GLU A 235 2.73 -16.19 2.06
C GLU A 235 2.95 -14.67 2.16
N CYS A 236 1.90 -13.90 2.47
CA CYS A 236 2.02 -12.46 2.67
C CYS A 236 3.01 -12.12 3.80
N VAL A 237 2.94 -12.83 4.92
CA VAL A 237 3.84 -12.59 6.07
C VAL A 237 5.25 -13.09 5.78
N PHE A 238 5.40 -14.28 5.21
CA PHE A 238 6.70 -14.94 5.05
C PHE A 238 7.45 -14.48 3.80
N GLN A 239 6.79 -14.42 2.65
CA GLN A 239 7.43 -14.10 1.37
C GLN A 239 7.54 -12.58 1.16
N ASP A 240 6.47 -11.84 1.46
CA ASP A 240 6.39 -10.42 1.12
C ASP A 240 6.88 -9.51 2.26
N HIS A 241 6.65 -9.91 3.52
CA HIS A 241 6.85 -9.06 4.71
C HIS A 241 7.68 -9.70 5.83
N GLY A 242 8.54 -10.69 5.53
CA GLY A 242 9.21 -11.50 6.57
C GLY A 242 10.08 -10.72 7.58
N ASN A 243 10.53 -9.52 7.22
CA ASN A 243 11.29 -8.62 8.12
C ASN A 243 10.42 -7.57 8.83
N ASP A 244 9.13 -7.47 8.49
CA ASP A 244 8.25 -6.43 9.00
C ASP A 244 7.52 -6.89 10.27
N ARG A 245 7.95 -6.33 11.41
CA ARG A 245 7.38 -6.65 12.72
C ARG A 245 5.87 -6.48 12.83
N GLU A 246 5.33 -5.45 12.18
CA GLU A 246 3.90 -5.17 12.20
C GLU A 246 3.08 -6.34 11.62
N TYR A 247 3.61 -7.06 10.62
CA TYR A 247 2.91 -8.15 9.94
C TYR A 247 2.88 -9.43 10.77
N TYR A 248 4.02 -9.88 11.32
CA TYR A 248 4.00 -11.09 12.13
C TYR A 248 3.33 -10.88 13.51
N GLU A 249 3.31 -9.65 14.03
CA GLU A 249 2.48 -9.29 15.19
C GLU A 249 0.99 -9.31 14.85
N ALA A 250 0.59 -8.79 13.69
CA ALA A 250 -0.81 -8.86 13.24
C ALA A 250 -1.23 -10.31 12.98
N PHE A 251 -0.37 -11.13 12.35
CA PHE A 251 -0.61 -12.55 12.09
C PHE A 251 -0.85 -13.35 13.37
N THR A 252 0.00 -13.15 14.39
CA THR A 252 -0.17 -13.83 15.68
C THR A 252 -1.41 -13.33 16.43
N ARG A 253 -1.66 -12.02 16.45
CA ARG A 253 -2.85 -11.42 17.08
C ARG A 253 -4.16 -11.86 16.43
N ALA A 254 -4.17 -12.04 15.10
CA ALA A 254 -5.32 -12.54 14.36
C ALA A 254 -5.63 -14.02 14.66
N GLY A 255 -4.69 -14.75 15.28
CA GLY A 255 -4.84 -16.18 15.60
C GLY A 255 -4.35 -17.12 14.50
N CYS A 256 -3.58 -16.62 13.52
CA CYS A 256 -3.14 -17.43 12.39
C CYS A 256 -2.03 -18.43 12.74
N LEU A 257 -1.35 -18.23 13.88
CA LEU A 257 -0.43 -19.19 14.47
C LEU A 257 -1.22 -20.08 15.43
N THR A 258 -1.26 -21.38 15.15
CA THR A 258 -1.98 -22.39 15.94
C THR A 258 -1.04 -23.52 16.33
N ALA A 259 -1.43 -24.34 17.32
CA ALA A 259 -0.66 -25.52 17.67
C ALA A 259 -0.50 -26.50 16.49
N GLY A 260 -1.47 -26.55 15.57
CA GLY A 260 -1.47 -27.48 14.44
C GLY A 260 -0.57 -27.07 13.27
N ASN A 261 -0.22 -25.79 13.13
CA ASN A 261 0.61 -25.30 12.03
C ASN A 261 1.98 -24.75 12.45
N TYR A 262 2.20 -24.53 13.75
CA TYR A 262 3.41 -23.94 14.29
C TYR A 262 4.69 -24.66 13.85
N ASP A 263 4.74 -25.99 13.99
CA ASP A 263 5.95 -26.77 13.67
C ASP A 263 6.24 -26.71 12.16
N GLY A 264 5.20 -26.73 11.33
CA GLY A 264 5.31 -26.57 9.88
C GLY A 264 5.83 -25.18 9.48
N ILE A 265 5.34 -24.12 10.15
CA ILE A 265 5.82 -22.75 9.97
C ILE A 265 7.31 -22.66 10.30
N LEU A 266 7.74 -23.14 11.48
CA LEU A 266 9.15 -23.07 11.86
C LEU A 266 10.06 -23.88 10.94
N LEU A 267 9.58 -25.04 10.46
CA LEU A 267 10.32 -25.89 9.53
C LEU A 267 10.54 -25.18 8.20
N GLU A 268 9.48 -24.57 7.63
CA GLU A 268 9.58 -23.83 6.37
C GLU A 268 10.45 -22.57 6.50
N MET A 269 10.33 -21.87 7.62
CA MET A 269 11.17 -20.70 7.88
C MET A 269 12.66 -21.06 7.83
N GLY A 270 13.06 -22.24 8.31
CA GLY A 270 14.45 -22.64 8.36
C GLY A 270 15.30 -21.58 9.07
N GLU A 271 16.33 -21.06 8.40
CA GLU A 271 17.19 -19.97 8.90
C GLU A 271 16.77 -18.58 8.39
N GLN A 272 15.68 -18.49 7.63
CA GLN A 272 15.16 -17.21 7.13
C GLN A 272 14.43 -16.46 8.24
N TYR A 273 14.57 -15.13 8.24
CA TYR A 273 13.89 -14.21 9.16
C TYR A 273 14.06 -14.60 10.65
N PRO A 274 15.31 -14.61 11.16
CA PRO A 274 15.60 -15.03 12.54
C PRO A 274 14.82 -14.24 13.59
N GLU A 275 14.55 -12.95 13.35
CA GLU A 275 13.76 -12.11 14.24
C GLU A 275 12.30 -12.56 14.34
N MET A 276 11.64 -12.80 13.21
CA MET A 276 10.30 -13.35 13.17
C MET A 276 10.26 -14.73 13.86
N LYS A 277 11.25 -15.59 13.58
CA LYS A 277 11.35 -16.92 14.18
C LYS A 277 11.41 -16.83 15.70
N ALA A 278 12.30 -15.99 16.22
CA ALA A 278 12.45 -15.75 17.65
C ALA A 278 11.17 -15.18 18.29
N TYR A 279 10.47 -14.28 17.58
CA TYR A 279 9.19 -13.75 18.04
C TYR A 279 8.12 -14.86 18.15
N LEU A 280 7.94 -15.69 17.12
CA LEU A 280 6.96 -16.78 17.12
C LEU A 280 7.24 -17.81 18.22
N MET A 281 8.52 -18.13 18.46
CA MET A 281 8.92 -19.02 19.56
C MET A 281 8.55 -18.45 20.94
N ARG A 282 8.83 -17.16 21.17
CA ARG A 282 8.41 -16.49 22.42
C ARG A 282 6.89 -16.45 22.55
N TYR A 283 6.17 -16.17 21.47
CA TYR A 283 4.72 -16.15 21.46
C TYR A 283 4.13 -17.51 21.87
N LYS A 284 4.64 -18.62 21.31
CA LYS A 284 4.22 -19.98 21.69
C LYS A 284 4.42 -20.25 23.17
N SER A 285 5.61 -19.97 23.71
CA SER A 285 5.91 -20.25 25.11
C SER A 285 4.96 -19.54 26.09
N ARG A 286 4.60 -18.30 25.78
CA ARG A 286 3.73 -17.48 26.65
C ARG A 286 2.24 -17.81 26.50
N ASN A 287 1.79 -18.10 25.29
CA ASN A 287 0.36 -18.13 24.97
C ASN A 287 -0.19 -19.52 24.61
N MET A 288 0.67 -20.50 24.32
CA MET A 288 0.24 -21.85 23.92
C MET A 288 0.67 -22.93 24.92
N GLU A 289 1.79 -22.77 25.61
CA GLU A 289 2.33 -23.80 26.51
C GLU A 289 2.22 -23.44 28.01
N GLY A 290 1.82 -22.20 28.36
CA GLY A 290 1.61 -21.78 29.75
C GLY A 290 2.87 -21.70 30.61
N THR A 291 4.04 -21.99 30.06
CA THR A 291 5.36 -21.89 30.70
C THR A 291 6.32 -21.15 29.79
N ASP A 292 6.88 -20.04 30.27
CA ASP A 292 7.87 -19.24 29.54
C ASP A 292 9.16 -20.07 29.41
N PHE A 293 9.36 -20.71 28.24
CA PHE A 293 10.50 -21.58 27.90
C PHE A 293 11.87 -20.95 28.21
N PHE A 294 11.98 -19.61 28.16
CA PHE A 294 13.20 -18.91 28.51
C PHE A 294 13.38 -18.67 30.01
N ALA A 295 12.29 -18.68 30.80
CA ALA A 295 12.37 -18.70 32.26
C ALA A 295 12.85 -20.06 32.81
N SER A 296 12.70 -21.15 32.04
CA SER A 296 13.35 -22.43 32.36
C SER A 296 14.82 -22.51 31.96
N LEU A 297 15.33 -21.51 31.23
CA LEU A 297 16.73 -21.42 30.79
C LEU A 297 17.55 -20.40 31.59
N SER A 298 16.93 -19.61 32.47
CA SER A 298 17.67 -18.86 33.49
C SER A 298 18.24 -19.85 34.50
N LEU A 299 19.55 -20.07 34.42
CA LEU A 299 20.31 -20.77 35.46
C LEU A 299 20.32 -19.89 36.71
N ASP A 300 19.82 -20.43 37.82
CA ASP A 300 20.22 -20.01 39.17
C ASP A 300 21.72 -20.26 39.39
#